data_AF-A0A9D4K6M2-F1
#
_entry.id   AF-A0A9D4K6M2-F1
#
_cell.length_a   1.000
_cell.length_b   1.000
_cell.length_c   1.000
_cell.angle_alpha   90.00
_cell.angle_beta   90.00
_cell.angle_gamma   90.00
#
_symmetry.space_group_name_H-M   'P 1'
#
loop_
_entity.id
_entity.type
_entity.pdbx_description
1 polymer ?
#
loop_
_entity_poly.entity_id
_entity_poly.type
_entity_poly.pdbx_seq_one_letter_code
_entity_poly.pdbx_strand_id
1 'polypeptide(L)'
;MASNNNNINQTSSTEPPCVLHAGPLIVSEEIKLFDTESWTRVRKAFHIRKSKPNWNLSKYSAVCSCLPDSFSCVDGYHTTCYKNFTAISESFQLHKSLSTSSLLLRSLVDHPVTDPGGKFPHTCIFCGRAQIQRRGQLPELLGCCDNHEAEENIKQAAQVLHDQEMMAKVGSVDFIARQVRYHHSCRKQYINKSDRKRKIVKTECAINSPESMQPQKNKDHVFNKIKEHIDSHIIMQENPEILTSLYELYRTCLSK
;
A
#
# COMPACT_ATOMS: atom_id res chain seq x y z
N MET A 1 -61.64 17.36 -14.35
CA MET A 1 -60.28 17.93 -14.16
C MET A 1 -60.11 18.22 -12.69
N ALA A 2 -59.46 17.31 -11.96
CA ALA A 2 -59.29 17.40 -10.52
C ALA A 2 -57.86 17.89 -10.23
N SER A 3 -57.74 19.08 -9.67
CA SER A 3 -56.47 19.68 -9.24
C SER A 3 -56.10 19.13 -7.87
N ASN A 4 -55.06 18.31 -7.80
CA ASN A 4 -54.48 17.82 -6.55
C ASN A 4 -53.60 18.90 -5.93
N ASN A 5 -54.11 19.54 -4.87
CA ASN A 5 -53.35 20.43 -4.00
C ASN A 5 -52.56 19.58 -2.98
N ASN A 6 -51.28 19.33 -3.26
CA ASN A 6 -50.33 18.83 -2.26
C ASN A 6 -49.81 19.98 -1.42
N ASN A 7 -50.39 20.12 -0.24
CA ASN A 7 -50.01 21.09 0.78
C ASN A 7 -48.75 20.58 1.51
N ILE A 8 -47.58 21.08 1.09
CA ILE A 8 -46.30 20.79 1.74
C ILE A 8 -46.13 21.76 2.91
N ASN A 9 -46.44 21.28 4.12
CA ASN A 9 -46.13 21.97 5.36
C ASN A 9 -44.60 22.05 5.54
N GLN A 10 -44.03 23.20 5.19
CA GLN A 10 -42.65 23.56 5.53
C GLN A 10 -42.57 23.91 7.02
N THR A 11 -42.23 22.95 7.86
CA THR A 11 -41.75 23.22 9.22
C THR A 11 -40.29 23.68 9.13
N SER A 12 -40.06 24.95 9.40
CA SER A 12 -38.74 25.61 9.35
C SER A 12 -37.86 25.23 10.55
N SER A 13 -37.48 23.95 10.67
CA SER A 13 -36.31 23.58 11.45
C SER A 13 -35.09 23.86 10.58
N THR A 14 -34.31 24.88 10.93
CA THR A 14 -33.06 25.26 10.25
C THR A 14 -31.95 24.26 10.60
N GLU A 15 -32.17 22.99 10.31
CA GLU A 15 -31.11 22.00 10.39
C GLU A 15 -30.14 22.25 9.23
N PRO A 16 -28.83 22.24 9.49
CA PRO A 16 -27.82 22.44 8.45
C PRO A 16 -27.97 21.36 7.37
N PRO A 17 -27.91 21.68 6.07
CA PRO A 17 -28.03 20.67 5.03
C PRO A 17 -26.82 19.72 5.01
N CYS A 18 -27.06 18.44 4.72
CA CYS A 18 -25.99 17.46 4.51
C CYS A 18 -25.40 17.58 3.10
N VAL A 19 -24.22 18.19 2.96
CA VAL A 19 -23.58 18.43 1.64
C VAL A 19 -23.00 17.18 0.98
N LEU A 20 -22.86 16.07 1.72
CA LEU A 20 -22.32 14.79 1.22
C LEU A 20 -23.41 13.78 0.83
N HIS A 21 -24.65 14.22 0.74
CA HIS A 21 -25.76 13.33 0.50
C HIS A 21 -25.78 12.84 -0.96
N ALA A 22 -25.74 11.52 -1.16
CA ALA A 22 -25.72 10.90 -2.48
C ALA A 22 -26.88 9.91 -2.62
N GLY A 23 -27.97 10.36 -3.23
CA GLY A 23 -29.16 9.55 -3.52
C GLY A 23 -30.43 10.02 -2.80
N PRO A 24 -31.56 9.31 -2.97
CA PRO A 24 -32.85 9.65 -2.37
C PRO A 24 -33.05 9.07 -0.96
N LEU A 25 -31.99 8.57 -0.32
CA LEU A 25 -32.11 7.90 0.97
C LEU A 25 -32.43 8.93 2.05
N ILE A 26 -33.63 8.86 2.61
CA ILE A 26 -33.94 9.65 3.82
C ILE A 26 -33.12 9.04 4.95
N VAL A 27 -32.05 9.74 5.34
CA VAL A 27 -31.20 9.36 6.46
C VAL A 27 -31.73 10.10 7.68
N SER A 28 -32.16 9.36 8.71
CA SER A 28 -32.67 9.92 9.97
C SER A 28 -31.56 10.21 10.98
N GLU A 29 -30.31 10.30 10.54
CA GLU A 29 -29.17 10.59 11.42
C GLU A 29 -29.11 12.08 11.73
N GLU A 30 -28.58 12.44 12.89
CA GLU A 30 -28.24 13.82 13.21
C GLU A 30 -27.12 14.33 12.28
N ILE A 31 -27.26 15.58 11.84
CA ILE A 31 -26.29 16.25 10.98
C ILE A 31 -25.17 16.85 11.85
N LYS A 32 -23.94 16.42 11.60
CA LYS A 32 -22.74 16.95 12.25
C LYS A 32 -22.13 18.06 11.41
N LEU A 33 -21.63 19.11 12.06
CA LEU A 33 -20.88 20.16 11.39
C LEU A 33 -19.47 19.68 11.05
N PHE A 34 -18.89 20.24 9.98
CA PHE A 34 -17.49 20.01 9.65
C PHE A 34 -16.55 20.71 10.63
N ASP A 35 -15.45 20.04 10.94
CA ASP A 35 -14.24 20.64 11.47
C ASP A 35 -13.15 20.64 10.39
N THR A 36 -12.01 21.26 10.69
CA THR A 36 -10.87 21.35 9.76
C THR A 36 -10.38 19.98 9.29
N GLU A 37 -10.38 18.98 10.18
CA GLU A 37 -9.85 17.65 9.87
C GLU A 37 -10.77 16.85 8.95
N SER A 38 -12.06 16.77 9.31
CA SER A 38 -13.10 16.12 8.51
C SER A 38 -13.26 16.77 7.14
N TRP A 39 -13.18 18.10 7.05
CA TRP A 39 -13.20 18.80 5.77
C TRP A 39 -11.97 18.46 4.91
N THR A 40 -10.78 18.41 5.51
CA THR A 40 -9.55 18.02 4.80
C THR A 40 -9.67 16.61 4.21
N ARG A 41 -10.24 15.67 4.96
CA ARG A 41 -10.50 14.30 4.49
C ARG A 41 -11.51 14.27 3.34
N VAL A 42 -12.58 15.07 3.43
CA VAL A 42 -13.56 15.22 2.35
C VAL A 42 -12.93 15.81 1.09
N ARG A 43 -12.13 16.87 1.18
CA ARG A 43 -11.43 17.46 0.02
C ARG A 43 -10.46 16.47 -0.61
N LYS A 44 -9.70 15.71 0.18
CA LYS A 44 -8.86 14.63 -0.32
C LYS A 44 -9.68 13.60 -1.10
N ALA A 45 -10.83 13.19 -0.55
CA ALA A 45 -11.74 12.25 -1.21
C ALA A 45 -12.35 12.80 -2.51
N PHE A 46 -12.75 14.07 -2.50
CA PHE A 46 -13.24 14.78 -3.66
C PHE A 46 -12.23 14.76 -4.81
N HIS A 47 -10.98 15.15 -4.55
CA HIS A 47 -9.94 15.14 -5.58
C HIS A 47 -9.69 13.74 -6.15
N ILE A 48 -9.63 12.72 -5.30
CA ILE A 48 -9.42 11.33 -5.75
C ILE A 48 -10.63 10.83 -6.55
N ARG A 49 -11.86 11.21 -6.19
CA ARG A 49 -13.06 10.82 -6.95
C ARG A 49 -13.11 11.52 -8.32
N LYS A 50 -12.78 12.82 -8.37
CA LYS A 50 -12.77 13.61 -9.62
C LYS A 50 -11.64 13.22 -10.58
N SER A 51 -10.54 12.68 -10.07
CA SER A 51 -9.44 12.17 -10.89
C SER A 51 -9.73 10.81 -11.54
N LYS A 52 -10.83 10.12 -11.20
CA LYS A 52 -11.17 8.83 -11.81
C LYS A 52 -11.70 9.02 -13.24
N PRO A 53 -11.35 8.13 -14.18
CA PRO A 53 -12.04 8.09 -15.46
C PRO A 53 -13.52 7.84 -15.23
N ASN A 54 -14.37 8.54 -15.98
CA ASN A 54 -15.84 8.44 -15.89
C ASN A 54 -16.42 8.83 -14.52
N TRP A 55 -15.78 9.73 -13.76
CA TRP A 55 -16.29 10.19 -12.47
C TRP A 55 -17.72 10.78 -12.55
N ASN A 56 -18.09 11.33 -13.71
CA ASN A 56 -19.42 11.85 -14.00
C ASN A 56 -20.52 10.78 -13.97
N LEU A 57 -20.17 9.49 -14.14
CA LEU A 57 -21.10 8.36 -14.03
C LEU A 57 -21.21 7.80 -12.59
N SER A 58 -20.40 8.30 -11.65
CA SER A 58 -20.43 7.89 -10.25
C SER A 58 -21.71 8.35 -9.55
N LYS A 59 -22.21 7.58 -8.60
CA LYS A 59 -23.31 8.01 -7.69
C LYS A 59 -22.99 9.27 -6.88
N TYR A 60 -21.72 9.67 -6.81
CA TYR A 60 -21.26 10.87 -6.13
C TYR A 60 -21.01 12.05 -7.08
N SER A 61 -21.37 11.95 -8.37
CA SER A 61 -21.12 13.03 -9.35
C SER A 61 -21.83 14.33 -8.94
N ALA A 62 -23.09 14.25 -8.49
CA ALA A 62 -23.83 15.40 -7.97
C ALA A 62 -23.14 16.04 -6.77
N VAL A 63 -22.71 15.24 -5.79
CA VAL A 63 -21.96 15.73 -4.61
C VAL A 63 -20.68 16.44 -5.06
N CYS A 64 -19.89 15.84 -5.96
CA CYS A 64 -18.66 16.45 -6.47
C CYS A 64 -18.92 17.76 -7.24
N SER A 65 -20.05 17.89 -7.93
CA SER A 65 -20.40 19.12 -8.65
C SER A 65 -20.86 20.25 -7.74
N CYS A 66 -21.41 19.92 -6.58
CA CYS A 66 -21.99 20.89 -5.64
C CYS A 66 -21.14 21.14 -4.39
N LEU A 67 -20.03 20.40 -4.21
CA LEU A 67 -19.17 20.55 -3.04
C LEU A 67 -18.44 21.92 -3.09
N PRO A 68 -18.58 22.78 -2.08
CA PRO A 68 -17.92 24.08 -2.07
C PRO A 68 -16.40 23.95 -1.89
N ASP A 69 -15.66 25.02 -2.19
CA ASP A 69 -14.21 25.04 -2.01
C ASP A 69 -13.77 25.18 -0.55
N SER A 70 -14.56 25.87 0.25
CA SER A 70 -14.44 25.98 1.71
C SER A 70 -15.76 25.61 2.37
N PHE A 71 -15.73 25.08 3.60
CA PHE A 71 -16.94 24.85 4.38
C PHE A 71 -17.30 26.08 5.22
N SER A 72 -18.59 26.28 5.43
CA SER A 72 -19.16 27.26 6.34
C SER A 72 -19.67 26.60 7.61
N CYS A 73 -20.00 27.39 8.63
CA CYS A 73 -20.59 26.89 9.88
C CYS A 73 -22.02 26.34 9.71
N VAL A 74 -22.63 26.48 8.53
CA VAL A 74 -23.96 25.94 8.21
C VAL A 74 -23.90 24.65 7.39
N ASP A 75 -22.70 24.22 6.98
CA ASP A 75 -22.54 22.99 6.22
C ASP A 75 -22.33 21.79 7.16
N GLY A 76 -23.13 20.75 6.97
CA GLY A 76 -23.03 19.54 7.77
C GLY A 76 -22.97 18.25 6.95
N TYR A 77 -22.89 17.14 7.66
CA TYR A 77 -22.92 15.80 7.10
C TYR A 77 -23.56 14.78 8.06
N HIS A 78 -24.26 13.81 7.48
CA HIS A 78 -24.57 12.57 8.20
C HIS A 78 -23.32 11.70 8.32
N THR A 79 -23.17 11.00 9.44
CA THR A 79 -22.00 10.14 9.69
C THR A 79 -21.87 9.07 8.60
N THR A 80 -23.00 8.48 8.17
CA THR A 80 -23.01 7.48 7.11
C THR A 80 -22.65 8.07 5.73
N CYS A 81 -23.12 9.26 5.39
CA CYS A 81 -22.74 9.95 4.15
C CYS A 81 -21.23 10.23 4.12
N TYR A 82 -20.67 10.72 5.22
CA TYR A 82 -19.24 10.99 5.36
C TYR A 82 -18.41 9.72 5.21
N LYS A 83 -18.73 8.64 5.93
CA LYS A 83 -18.04 7.35 5.81
C LYS A 83 -18.07 6.85 4.37
N ASN A 84 -19.24 6.86 3.73
CA ASN A 84 -19.40 6.40 2.37
C ASN A 84 -18.64 7.27 1.35
N PHE A 85 -18.64 8.59 1.52
CA PHE A 85 -17.93 9.50 0.61
C PHE A 85 -16.41 9.42 0.78
N THR A 86 -15.93 9.30 2.01
CA THR A 86 -14.48 9.23 2.33
C THR A 86 -13.90 7.82 2.21
N ALA A 87 -14.73 6.79 2.09
CA ALA A 87 -14.31 5.43 1.76
C ALA A 87 -13.75 5.36 0.33
N ILE A 88 -12.43 5.52 0.23
CA ILE A 88 -11.66 5.42 -1.01
C ILE A 88 -10.85 4.13 -0.93
N SER A 89 -10.99 3.27 -1.95
CA SER A 89 -10.15 2.08 -2.10
C SER A 89 -8.67 2.44 -1.98
N GLU A 90 -7.94 1.74 -1.11
CA GLU A 90 -6.50 1.91 -0.88
C GLU A 90 -5.68 1.79 -2.15
N SER A 91 -6.20 1.08 -3.17
CA SER A 91 -5.58 0.99 -4.48
C SER A 91 -5.26 2.36 -5.09
N PHE A 92 -6.05 3.40 -4.80
CA PHE A 92 -5.82 4.76 -5.32
C PHE A 92 -4.85 5.59 -4.46
N GLN A 93 -4.64 5.24 -3.20
CA GLN A 93 -3.73 5.98 -2.32
C GLN A 93 -2.25 5.61 -2.59
N LEU A 94 -2.01 4.39 -3.07
CA LEU A 94 -0.68 3.85 -3.32
C LEU A 94 -0.06 4.26 -4.67
N HIS A 95 -0.85 4.80 -5.61
CA HIS A 95 -0.35 5.22 -6.93
C HIS A 95 0.53 6.48 -6.93
N LYS A 96 0.68 7.17 -5.78
CA LYS A 96 1.57 8.34 -5.69
C LYS A 96 2.98 8.01 -5.18
N SER A 97 3.25 6.79 -4.72
CA SER A 97 4.61 6.41 -4.28
C SER A 97 5.10 5.03 -4.73
N LEU A 98 4.26 4.17 -5.31
CA LEU A 98 4.70 2.85 -5.77
C LEU A 98 4.41 2.66 -7.26
N SER A 99 5.51 2.44 -7.99
CA SER A 99 5.61 1.98 -9.37
C SER A 99 4.39 1.19 -9.84
N THR A 100 3.83 1.60 -10.98
CA THR A 100 2.73 1.01 -11.75
C THR A 100 2.91 -0.47 -12.12
N SER A 101 3.99 -1.12 -11.73
CA SER A 101 4.26 -2.53 -12.04
C SER A 101 3.35 -3.54 -11.31
N SER A 102 2.75 -3.21 -10.15
CA SER A 102 2.09 -4.25 -9.32
C SER A 102 0.67 -4.64 -9.75
N LEU A 103 -0.10 -3.74 -10.37
CA LEU A 103 -1.47 -4.05 -10.82
C LEU A 103 -1.51 -4.84 -12.13
N LEU A 104 -0.55 -4.61 -13.04
CA LEU A 104 -0.45 -5.41 -14.28
C LEU A 104 -0.04 -6.85 -14.00
N LEU A 105 0.66 -7.12 -12.89
CA LEU A 105 1.02 -8.49 -12.51
C LEU A 105 -0.17 -9.32 -12.05
N ARG A 106 -1.24 -8.70 -11.52
CA ARG A 106 -2.40 -9.44 -11.04
C ARG A 106 -3.29 -9.98 -12.17
N SER A 107 -3.33 -9.33 -13.34
CA SER A 107 -4.11 -9.84 -14.48
C SER A 107 -3.35 -10.84 -15.35
N LEU A 108 -2.03 -10.94 -15.20
CA LEU A 108 -1.18 -11.80 -16.03
C LEU A 108 -0.87 -13.15 -15.39
N VAL A 109 -1.20 -13.32 -14.12
CA VAL A 109 -0.91 -14.56 -13.40
C VAL A 109 -2.22 -15.25 -13.12
N ASP A 110 -2.38 -16.42 -13.73
CA ASP A 110 -3.46 -17.35 -13.43
C ASP A 110 -3.57 -17.47 -11.91
N HIS A 111 -4.66 -16.93 -11.36
CA HIS A 111 -4.92 -17.08 -9.94
C HIS A 111 -4.97 -18.58 -9.67
N PRO A 112 -4.22 -19.08 -8.66
CA PRO A 112 -4.20 -20.49 -8.37
C PRO A 112 -5.64 -20.95 -8.16
N VAL A 113 -6.13 -21.76 -9.09
CA VAL A 113 -7.48 -22.31 -9.04
C VAL A 113 -7.53 -23.16 -7.78
N THR A 114 -8.27 -22.69 -6.78
CA THR A 114 -8.60 -23.53 -5.64
C THR A 114 -9.41 -24.71 -6.15
N ASP A 115 -9.12 -25.91 -5.65
CA ASP A 115 -10.00 -27.06 -5.86
C ASP A 115 -11.45 -26.66 -5.45
N PRO A 116 -12.51 -27.23 -6.06
CA PRO A 116 -13.90 -27.04 -5.62
C PRO A 116 -14.13 -27.05 -4.10
N GLY A 117 -13.30 -27.77 -3.33
CA GLY A 117 -13.25 -27.79 -1.87
C GLY A 117 -12.45 -26.67 -1.20
N GLY A 118 -12.04 -25.64 -1.94
CA GLY A 118 -11.27 -24.50 -1.42
C GLY A 118 -9.83 -24.82 -1.04
N LYS A 119 -9.32 -26.02 -1.33
CA LYS A 119 -7.98 -26.45 -0.94
C LYS A 119 -6.95 -25.99 -1.94
N PHE A 120 -5.80 -25.56 -1.42
CA PHE A 120 -4.65 -25.25 -2.26
C PHE A 120 -4.02 -26.54 -2.79
N PRO A 121 -3.51 -26.50 -4.04
CA PRO A 121 -2.88 -27.66 -4.63
C PRO A 121 -1.67 -28.10 -3.78
N HIS A 122 -1.59 -29.40 -3.52
CA HIS A 122 -0.52 -30.01 -2.72
C HIS A 122 0.74 -30.22 -3.59
N THR A 123 1.28 -29.11 -4.06
CA THR A 123 2.40 -29.07 -5.00
C THR A 123 3.44 -28.05 -4.57
N CYS A 124 4.71 -28.32 -4.86
CA CYS A 124 5.81 -27.39 -4.60
C CYS A 124 5.64 -26.11 -5.41
N ILE A 125 5.64 -24.95 -4.75
CA ILE A 125 5.52 -23.64 -5.42
C ILE A 125 6.63 -23.36 -6.46
N PHE A 126 7.80 -23.99 -6.31
CA PHE A 126 8.94 -23.77 -7.20
C PHE A 126 8.97 -24.70 -8.42
N CYS A 127 8.48 -25.94 -8.29
CA CYS A 127 8.61 -26.93 -9.37
C CYS A 127 7.29 -27.56 -9.82
N GLY A 128 6.17 -27.25 -9.16
CA GLY A 128 4.84 -27.77 -9.47
C GLY A 128 4.62 -29.25 -9.16
N ARG A 129 5.58 -29.95 -8.54
CA ARG A 129 5.50 -31.39 -8.24
C ARG A 129 5.11 -31.64 -6.79
N ALA A 130 4.38 -32.73 -6.55
CA ALA A 130 4.03 -33.20 -5.21
C ALA A 130 5.18 -33.94 -4.50
N GLN A 131 6.11 -34.52 -5.28
CA GLN A 131 7.28 -35.22 -4.78
C GLN A 131 8.45 -35.10 -5.76
N ILE A 132 9.68 -35.14 -5.23
CA ILE A 132 10.91 -35.26 -6.04
C ILE A 132 11.67 -36.49 -5.55
N GLN A 133 12.02 -37.37 -6.49
CA GLN A 133 12.95 -38.47 -6.24
C GLN A 133 14.26 -38.21 -6.96
N ARG A 134 15.36 -38.29 -6.23
CA ARG A 134 16.71 -38.23 -6.80
C ARG A 134 17.29 -39.64 -6.84
N ARG A 135 18.08 -39.95 -7.87
CA ARG A 135 18.67 -41.28 -8.05
C ARG A 135 19.46 -41.68 -6.79
N GLY A 136 19.06 -42.78 -6.16
CA GLY A 136 19.69 -43.28 -4.93
C GLY A 136 19.29 -42.56 -3.63
N GLN A 137 18.29 -41.66 -3.65
CA GLN A 137 17.78 -41.00 -2.46
C GLN A 137 16.29 -41.28 -2.28
N LEU A 138 15.84 -41.23 -1.01
CA LEU A 138 14.42 -41.29 -0.69
C LEU A 138 13.68 -40.09 -1.30
N PRO A 139 12.40 -40.24 -1.68
CA PRO A 139 11.58 -39.13 -2.13
C PRO A 139 11.56 -38.00 -1.10
N GLU A 140 11.88 -36.79 -1.54
CA GLU A 140 11.76 -35.60 -0.72
C GLU A 140 10.28 -35.20 -0.64
N LEU A 141 9.76 -35.11 0.59
CA LEU A 141 8.40 -34.69 0.87
C LEU A 141 8.28 -33.15 0.87
N LEU A 142 7.06 -32.66 0.65
CA LEU A 142 6.76 -31.24 0.74
C LEU A 142 6.78 -30.75 2.19
N GLY A 143 7.64 -29.77 2.48
CA GLY A 143 7.56 -28.95 3.68
C GLY A 143 6.52 -27.84 3.53
N CYS A 144 6.02 -27.33 4.65
CA CYS A 144 5.12 -26.17 4.69
C CYS A 144 5.91 -24.91 5.07
N CYS A 145 5.51 -23.77 4.54
CA CYS A 145 5.99 -22.47 5.00
C CYS A 145 5.28 -22.12 6.32
N ASP A 146 5.97 -22.32 7.44
CA ASP A 146 5.43 -22.13 8.80
C ASP A 146 5.92 -20.86 9.49
N ASN A 147 6.87 -20.14 8.89
CA ASN A 147 7.44 -18.93 9.46
C ASN A 147 7.54 -17.78 8.44
N HIS A 148 7.38 -16.56 8.95
CA HIS A 148 7.43 -15.32 8.17
C HIS A 148 8.84 -15.07 7.60
N GLU A 149 9.88 -15.57 8.26
CA GLU A 149 11.26 -15.44 7.77
C GLU A 149 11.47 -16.20 6.45
N ALA A 150 10.90 -17.39 6.31
CA ALA A 150 10.98 -18.18 5.09
C ALA A 150 10.22 -17.50 3.94
N GLU A 151 9.05 -16.92 4.22
CA GLU A 151 8.28 -16.14 3.25
C GLU A 151 9.08 -14.91 2.79
N GLU A 152 9.62 -14.14 3.72
CA GLU A 152 10.38 -12.92 3.42
C GLU A 152 11.65 -13.23 2.61
N ASN A 153 12.35 -14.30 2.95
CA ASN A 153 13.50 -14.78 2.17
C ASN A 153 13.11 -15.12 0.72
N ILE A 154 11.94 -15.72 0.51
CA ILE A 154 11.43 -16.03 -0.84
C ILE A 154 11.06 -14.75 -1.59
N LYS A 155 10.39 -13.78 -0.93
CA LYS A 155 10.06 -12.46 -1.51
C LYS A 155 11.31 -11.74 -1.99
N GLN A 156 12.32 -11.63 -1.13
CA GLN A 156 13.57 -10.96 -1.46
C GLN A 156 14.33 -11.67 -2.58
N ALA A 157 14.36 -13.01 -2.56
CA ALA A 157 14.96 -13.79 -3.64
C ALA A 157 14.26 -13.54 -4.99
N ALA A 158 12.92 -13.51 -5.01
CA ALA A 158 12.13 -13.23 -6.20
C ALA A 158 12.39 -11.82 -6.75
N GLN A 159 12.48 -10.81 -5.87
CA GLN A 159 12.81 -9.44 -6.24
C GLN A 159 14.18 -9.34 -6.90
N VAL A 160 15.21 -9.94 -6.31
CA VAL A 160 16.58 -9.99 -6.86
C VAL A 160 16.58 -10.68 -8.23
N LEU A 161 15.85 -11.78 -8.36
CA LEU A 161 15.75 -12.52 -9.61
C LEU A 161 14.93 -11.80 -10.67
N HIS A 162 14.13 -10.79 -10.32
CA HIS A 162 13.06 -10.20 -11.14
C HIS A 162 12.06 -11.26 -11.61
N ASP A 163 11.79 -12.24 -10.76
CA ASP A 163 10.87 -13.33 -11.03
C ASP A 163 9.43 -12.87 -10.75
N GLN A 164 8.82 -12.29 -11.79
CA GLN A 164 7.49 -11.70 -11.74
C GLN A 164 6.40 -12.72 -11.35
N GLU A 165 6.53 -13.96 -11.83
CA GLU A 165 5.60 -15.04 -11.52
C GLU A 165 5.66 -15.39 -10.03
N MET A 166 6.86 -15.56 -9.47
CA MET A 166 7.02 -15.81 -8.04
C MET A 166 6.55 -14.62 -7.20
N MET A 167 6.88 -13.38 -7.59
CA MET A 167 6.40 -12.20 -6.88
C MET A 167 4.86 -12.09 -6.89
N ALA A 168 4.20 -12.48 -7.97
CA ALA A 168 2.74 -12.51 -8.02
C ALA A 168 2.16 -13.60 -7.10
N LYS A 169 2.76 -14.80 -7.11
CA LYS A 169 2.37 -15.90 -6.20
C LYS A 169 2.53 -15.50 -4.73
N VAL A 170 3.59 -14.78 -4.39
CA VAL A 170 3.91 -14.37 -3.00
C VAL A 170 3.19 -13.09 -2.58
N GLY A 171 2.97 -12.14 -3.48
CA GLY A 171 2.35 -10.84 -3.17
C GLY A 171 0.82 -10.87 -3.13
N SER A 172 0.18 -11.93 -3.61
CA SER A 172 -1.28 -12.09 -3.61
C SER A 172 -1.80 -12.94 -2.44
N VAL A 173 -0.89 -13.51 -1.65
CA VAL A 173 -1.20 -14.62 -0.74
C VAL A 173 -0.38 -14.50 0.55
N ASP A 174 -1.05 -14.63 1.70
CA ASP A 174 -0.38 -14.95 2.96
C ASP A 174 0.07 -16.42 2.93
N PHE A 175 1.40 -16.64 2.90
CA PHE A 175 2.00 -17.98 2.74
C PHE A 175 1.70 -18.90 3.92
N ILE A 176 1.61 -18.33 5.11
CA ILE A 176 1.38 -19.05 6.35
C ILE A 176 -0.10 -19.47 6.39
N ALA A 177 -1.01 -18.53 6.12
CA ALA A 177 -2.45 -18.83 6.10
C ALA A 177 -2.82 -19.85 5.03
N ARG A 178 -2.13 -19.84 3.88
CA ARG A 178 -2.36 -20.79 2.78
C ARG A 178 -1.55 -22.08 2.86
N GLN A 179 -0.72 -22.24 3.90
CA GLN A 179 0.16 -23.39 4.08
C GLN A 179 0.95 -23.73 2.81
N VAL A 180 1.59 -22.72 2.20
CA VAL A 180 2.32 -22.90 0.94
C VAL A 180 3.37 -24.00 1.10
N ARG A 181 3.40 -24.92 0.14
CA ARG A 181 4.27 -26.10 0.18
C ARG A 181 5.46 -25.99 -0.76
N TYR A 182 6.60 -26.53 -0.33
CA TYR A 182 7.79 -26.65 -1.17
C TYR A 182 8.70 -27.79 -0.75
N HIS A 183 9.47 -28.33 -1.69
CA HIS A 183 10.63 -29.16 -1.36
C HIS A 183 11.73 -28.26 -0.78
N HIS A 184 12.36 -28.68 0.31
CA HIS A 184 13.45 -27.93 0.94
C HIS A 184 14.59 -27.68 -0.05
N SER A 185 14.91 -28.68 -0.88
CA SER A 185 15.93 -28.56 -1.90
C SER A 185 15.58 -27.56 -3.01
N CYS A 186 14.30 -27.46 -3.41
CA CYS A 186 13.85 -26.43 -4.35
C CYS A 186 13.97 -25.02 -3.75
N ARG A 187 13.53 -24.81 -2.50
CA ARG A 187 13.70 -23.53 -1.81
C ARG A 187 15.18 -23.14 -1.76
N LYS A 188 16.05 -24.06 -1.31
CA LYS A 188 17.49 -23.82 -1.21
C LYS A 188 18.10 -23.47 -2.57
N GLN A 189 17.73 -24.17 -3.64
CA GLN A 189 18.18 -23.85 -5.00
C GLN A 189 17.73 -22.46 -5.45
N TYR A 190 16.48 -22.09 -5.15
CA TYR A 190 15.94 -20.78 -5.50
C TYR A 190 16.68 -19.63 -4.78
N ILE A 191 16.88 -19.75 -3.47
CA ILE A 191 17.64 -18.76 -2.67
C ILE A 191 19.08 -18.66 -3.19
N ASN A 192 19.76 -19.80 -3.39
CA ASN A 192 21.14 -19.83 -3.91
C ASN A 192 21.25 -19.17 -5.29
N LYS A 193 20.23 -19.32 -6.16
CA LYS A 193 20.16 -18.64 -7.46
C LYS A 193 20.13 -17.13 -7.28
N SER A 194 19.34 -16.62 -6.33
CA SER A 194 19.27 -15.19 -6.01
C SER A 194 20.60 -14.67 -5.46
N ASP A 195 21.26 -15.41 -4.57
CA ASP A 195 22.54 -15.00 -3.98
C ASP A 195 23.67 -14.92 -5.02
N ARG A 196 23.69 -15.87 -5.97
CA ARG A 196 24.61 -15.82 -7.11
C ARG A 196 24.37 -14.56 -7.95
N LYS A 197 23.11 -14.21 -8.22
CA LYS A 197 22.77 -12.98 -8.95
C LYS A 197 23.18 -11.72 -8.19
N ARG A 198 22.98 -11.65 -6.87
CA ARG A 198 23.48 -10.51 -6.06
C ARG A 198 25.00 -10.37 -6.14
N LYS A 199 25.73 -11.48 -6.09
CA LYS A 199 27.20 -11.47 -6.21
C LYS A 199 27.64 -10.93 -7.57
N ILE A 200 27.00 -11.36 -8.66
CA ILE A 200 27.28 -10.88 -10.02
C ILE A 200 27.04 -9.36 -10.11
N VAL A 201 25.86 -8.88 -9.69
CA VAL A 201 25.53 -7.45 -9.71
C VAL A 201 26.53 -6.64 -8.88
N LYS A 202 26.91 -7.13 -7.69
CA LYS A 202 27.90 -6.46 -6.84
C LYS A 202 29.27 -6.37 -7.52
N THR A 203 29.69 -7.43 -8.20
CA THR A 203 30.95 -7.44 -8.96
C THR A 203 30.89 -6.52 -10.19
N GLU A 204 29.79 -6.51 -10.94
CA GLU A 204 29.59 -5.64 -12.11
C GLU A 204 29.58 -4.15 -11.72
N CYS A 205 28.90 -3.80 -10.62
CA CYS A 205 28.92 -2.43 -10.10
C CYS A 205 30.32 -1.99 -9.64
N ALA A 206 31.14 -2.91 -9.13
CA ALA A 206 32.51 -2.62 -8.72
C ALA A 206 33.45 -2.39 -9.92
N ILE A 207 33.25 -3.12 -11.01
CA ILE A 207 34.08 -3.00 -12.23
C ILE A 207 33.71 -1.75 -13.03
N ASN A 208 32.42 -1.43 -13.12
CA ASN A 208 31.93 -0.31 -13.94
C ASN A 208 31.89 1.04 -13.21
N SER A 209 32.25 1.08 -11.92
CA SER A 209 32.31 2.32 -11.14
C SER A 209 33.62 2.49 -10.36
N PRO A 210 34.80 2.54 -11.03
CA PRO A 210 36.05 2.85 -10.34
C PRO A 210 36.10 4.30 -9.81
N GLU A 211 35.20 5.19 -10.25
CA GLU A 211 35.24 6.62 -9.93
C GLU A 211 34.18 7.09 -8.90
N SER A 212 33.31 6.20 -8.38
CA SER A 212 32.21 6.58 -7.47
C SER A 212 32.27 6.02 -6.04
N MET A 213 33.44 5.62 -5.52
CA MET A 213 33.57 5.19 -4.12
C MET A 213 33.79 6.33 -3.10
N GLN A 214 34.05 7.57 -3.54
CA GLN A 214 34.13 8.74 -2.64
C GLN A 214 32.77 9.27 -2.14
N PRO A 215 31.69 9.33 -2.94
CA PRO A 215 30.40 9.89 -2.49
C PRO A 215 29.70 9.09 -1.38
N GLN A 216 29.90 7.77 -1.31
CA GLN A 216 29.16 6.91 -0.38
C GLN A 216 29.70 7.02 1.05
N LYS A 217 31.03 7.06 1.21
CA LYS A 217 31.67 7.21 2.53
C LYS A 217 31.30 8.55 3.19
N ASN A 218 31.18 9.62 2.40
CA ASN A 218 30.74 10.91 2.91
C ASN A 218 29.28 10.86 3.38
N LYS A 219 28.39 10.17 2.65
CA LYS A 219 26.99 9.99 3.08
C LYS A 219 26.86 9.20 4.38
N ASP A 220 27.61 8.12 4.52
CA ASP A 220 27.58 7.30 5.74
C ASP A 220 28.15 8.07 6.93
N HIS A 221 29.23 8.84 6.73
CA HIS A 221 29.79 9.71 7.76
C HIS A 221 28.81 10.81 8.20
N VAL A 222 28.19 11.50 7.24
CA VAL A 222 27.18 12.53 7.50
C VAL A 222 25.99 11.94 8.25
N PHE A 223 25.51 10.76 7.84
CA PHE A 223 24.39 10.07 8.49
C PHE A 223 24.72 9.71 9.94
N ASN A 224 25.88 9.08 10.18
CA ASN A 224 26.29 8.71 11.53
C ASN A 224 26.42 9.93 12.44
N LYS A 225 26.94 11.04 11.92
CA LYS A 225 27.11 12.27 12.69
C LYS A 225 25.77 12.92 13.07
N ILE A 226 24.78 12.89 12.18
CA ILE A 226 23.42 13.36 12.50
C ILE A 226 22.76 12.44 13.52
N LYS A 227 22.93 11.12 13.35
CA LYS A 227 22.41 10.14 14.29
C LYS A 227 22.98 10.36 15.69
N GLU A 228 24.30 10.53 15.81
CA GLU A 228 24.96 10.85 17.08
C GLU A 228 24.43 12.14 17.71
N HIS A 229 24.16 13.16 16.90
CA HIS A 229 23.55 14.42 17.38
C HIS A 229 22.14 14.20 17.93
N ILE A 230 21.29 13.48 17.19
CA ILE A 230 19.92 13.13 17.63
C ILE A 230 19.97 12.34 18.94
N ASP A 231 20.79 11.29 19.00
CA ASP A 231 20.90 10.41 20.17
C ASP A 231 21.36 11.21 21.40
N SER A 232 22.38 12.07 21.25
CA SER A 232 22.98 12.80 22.38
C SER A 232 22.20 14.04 22.81
N HIS A 233 21.65 14.84 21.89
CA HIS A 233 21.03 16.14 22.21
C HIS A 233 19.51 16.06 22.30
N ILE A 234 18.86 15.28 21.44
CA ILE A 234 17.39 15.21 21.43
C ILE A 234 16.90 14.13 22.39
N ILE A 235 17.48 12.93 22.31
CA ILE A 235 17.00 11.80 23.12
C ILE A 235 17.54 11.87 24.55
N MET A 236 18.87 11.94 24.73
CA MET A 236 19.46 11.88 26.08
C MET A 236 19.27 13.16 26.91
N GLN A 237 19.24 14.33 26.28
CA GLN A 237 19.07 15.61 26.99
C GLN A 237 17.64 16.15 26.93
N GLU A 238 16.72 15.46 26.24
CA GLU A 238 15.33 15.87 26.01
C GLU A 238 15.18 17.29 25.44
N ASN A 239 16.21 17.81 24.76
CA ASN A 239 16.17 19.15 24.19
C ASN A 239 15.39 19.14 22.86
N PRO A 240 14.24 19.82 22.77
CA PRO A 240 13.49 19.88 21.53
C PRO A 240 14.24 20.75 20.52
N GLU A 241 14.79 20.13 19.47
CA GLU A 241 15.37 20.85 18.33
C GLU A 241 14.38 21.02 17.18
N ILE A 242 14.49 22.16 16.49
CA ILE A 242 13.75 22.44 15.27
C ILE A 242 14.43 21.67 14.12
N LEU A 243 13.64 21.02 13.27
CA LEU A 243 14.10 20.29 12.08
C LEU A 243 15.08 21.06 11.19
N THR A 244 14.96 22.39 11.14
CA THR A 244 15.87 23.29 10.41
C THR A 244 17.31 23.17 10.89
N SER A 245 17.56 23.01 12.20
CA SER A 245 18.90 22.87 12.77
C SER A 245 19.59 21.57 12.33
N LEU A 246 18.85 20.46 12.33
CA LEU A 246 19.34 19.17 11.82
C LEU A 246 19.64 19.23 10.31
N TYR A 247 18.85 19.99 9.55
CA TYR A 247 19.10 20.19 8.12
C TYR A 247 20.37 21.01 7.87
N GLU A 248 20.62 22.07 8.65
CA GLU A 248 21.87 22.84 8.54
C GLU A 248 23.10 22.01 8.95
N LEU A 249 22.96 21.15 9.96
CA LEU A 249 24.01 20.18 10.33
C LEU A 249 24.31 19.22 9.17
N TYR A 250 23.28 18.70 8.49
CA TYR A 250 23.42 17.87 7.30
C TYR A 250 24.17 18.58 6.17
N ARG A 251 23.77 19.82 5.84
CA ARG A 251 24.44 20.61 4.79
C ARG A 251 25.91 20.87 5.13
N THR A 252 26.20 21.24 6.38
CA THR A 252 27.56 21.52 6.84
C THR A 252 28.46 20.29 6.75
N CYS A 253 27.93 19.11 7.06
CA CYS A 253 28.68 17.86 6.97
C CYS A 253 28.88 17.41 5.52
N LEU A 254 27.96 17.75 4.61
CA LEU A 254 28.07 17.46 3.18
C LEU A 254 29.09 18.34 2.45
N SER A 255 29.32 19.56 2.94
CA SER A 255 30.30 20.50 2.37
C SER A 255 31.76 20.22 2.74
N LYS A 256 32.01 19.23 3.60
CA LYS A 256 33.35 18.81 4.04
C LYS A 256 33.76 17.52 3.36
#